data_AF-A0A950MUZ1-F1
#
_entry.id   AF-A0A950MUZ1-F1
#
_cell.length_a   1.000
_cell.length_b   1.000
_cell.length_c   1.000
_cell.angle_alpha   90.00
_cell.angle_beta   90.00
_cell.angle_gamma   90.00
#
_symmetry.space_group_name_H-M   'P 1'
#
loop_
_entity.id
_entity.type
_entity.pdbx_description
1 polymer ?
#
loop_
_entity_poly.entity_id
_entity_poly.type
_entity_poly.pdbx_seq_one_letter_code
_entity_poly.pdbx_strand_id
1 'polypeptide(L)'
;MGICIIALLSALCFITQFAPARADDASTLLAKHKAYTGWQFGDESLKTSEMTETVTRGDTVEKRQRIRRIGLLYRIDSRDVKAGIDSSIGFTGNLFWYSDENGFTVPLIGDPAKSSLAEDLFFTDAITQLPWNIVRSEHRWNKPYTVVRVEQPNAFPMEVYVDPESGAYGGVVIDPKGDSETTIQVVDYRSDGDKRFISHWKFDSSRRIFALGDIKAGAPVTAQDLHPPPQTARWDFKNSNPFPIRLTGERVVVKARVNGVEGSFLLDSGAASIFLSGAFARRAGLKAIGHSESYSLFGAEKVDIGNAATFEIGENVLHDVKVYFGPGEFDKDGPDGLLGFALLASSFVTIDFEHSTLQIQDPTAVNPGSVQGVHIAVDLSDGTPTTLMYV
;
A
#
# COMPACT_ATOMS: atom_id res chain seq x y z
N MET A 1 58.65 8.76 70.43
CA MET A 1 58.70 9.94 69.54
C MET A 1 59.04 9.44 68.15
N GLY A 2 58.07 9.47 67.23
CA GLY A 2 58.25 9.03 65.84
C GLY A 2 57.05 9.52 65.04
N ILE A 3 57.32 10.31 64.00
CA ILE A 3 56.44 11.31 63.40
C ILE A 3 55.50 10.71 62.35
N CYS A 4 54.30 11.30 62.32
CA CYS A 4 53.17 11.12 61.43
C CYS A 4 53.46 11.62 59.99
N ILE A 5 53.12 10.83 58.96
CA ILE A 5 52.82 11.33 57.60
C ILE A 5 51.69 10.45 57.02
N ILE A 6 50.47 11.00 56.93
CA ILE A 6 49.37 10.47 56.12
C ILE A 6 49.10 11.51 55.05
N ALA A 7 49.31 11.15 53.78
CA ALA A 7 48.99 11.97 52.62
C ALA A 7 47.49 11.81 52.29
N LEU A 8 46.73 12.90 52.36
CA LEU A 8 45.38 13.00 51.81
C LEU A 8 45.46 13.38 50.32
N LEU A 9 45.00 12.49 49.44
CA LEU A 9 44.69 12.81 48.05
C LEU A 9 43.21 13.20 47.97
N SER A 10 42.94 14.50 47.74
CA SER A 10 41.60 15.02 47.46
C SER A 10 41.32 14.93 45.96
N ALA A 11 40.51 13.95 45.54
CA ALA A 11 39.97 13.88 44.19
C ALA A 11 38.74 14.80 44.09
N LEU A 12 38.87 15.93 43.39
CA LEU A 12 37.75 16.78 43.01
C LEU A 12 36.95 16.08 41.90
N CYS A 13 35.82 15.46 42.24
CA CYS A 13 34.78 15.10 41.26
C CYS A 13 34.02 16.36 40.85
N PHE A 14 34.32 16.92 39.67
CA PHE A 14 33.45 17.89 39.03
C PHE A 14 32.21 17.17 38.51
N ILE A 15 31.11 17.23 39.27
CA ILE A 15 29.78 16.90 38.77
C ILE A 15 29.36 18.11 37.92
N THR A 16 29.56 18.02 36.61
CA THR A 16 28.94 18.96 35.66
C THR A 16 27.43 18.75 35.73
N GLN A 17 26.74 19.60 36.47
CA GLN A 17 25.30 19.73 36.40
C GLN A 17 24.94 20.26 35.01
N PHE A 18 24.61 19.36 34.08
CA PHE A 18 23.94 19.76 32.85
C PHE A 18 22.58 20.32 33.25
N ALA A 19 22.41 21.64 33.16
CA ALA A 19 21.09 22.25 33.25
C ALA A 19 20.22 21.57 32.18
N PRO A 20 19.01 21.07 32.53
CA PRO A 20 18.12 20.50 31.53
C PRO A 20 17.86 21.59 30.48
N ALA A 21 18.26 21.34 29.24
CA ALA A 21 17.93 22.20 28.12
C ALA A 21 16.41 22.42 28.17
N ARG A 22 15.98 23.68 28.26
CA ARG A 22 14.56 24.02 28.25
C ARG A 22 13.98 23.43 26.98
N ALA A 23 13.01 22.52 27.11
CA ALA A 23 12.34 21.96 25.94
C ALA A 23 11.80 23.13 25.10
N ASP A 24 12.19 23.17 23.83
CA ASP A 24 11.67 24.14 22.89
C ASP A 24 10.14 24.04 22.87
N ASP A 25 9.45 25.16 22.66
CA ASP A 25 8.04 25.11 22.33
C ASP A 25 7.81 24.62 20.90
N ALA A 26 6.58 24.20 20.60
CA ALA A 26 6.22 23.64 19.31
C ALA A 26 6.53 24.61 18.14
N SER A 27 6.35 25.92 18.35
CA SER A 27 6.67 26.94 17.34
C SER A 27 8.15 27.03 17.04
N THR A 28 9.01 26.92 18.05
CA THR A 28 10.47 26.94 17.88
C THR A 28 10.94 25.70 17.12
N LEU A 29 10.40 24.54 17.47
CA LEU A 29 10.73 23.28 16.80
C LEU A 29 10.28 23.28 15.32
N LEU A 30 9.08 23.81 15.05
CA LEU A 30 8.57 24.01 13.69
C LEU A 30 9.44 24.99 12.90
N ALA A 31 9.90 26.08 13.51
CA ALA A 31 10.80 27.04 12.86
C ALA A 31 12.16 26.39 12.51
N LYS A 32 12.72 25.58 13.41
CA LYS A 32 13.92 24.78 13.15
C LYS A 32 13.71 23.81 11.98
N HIS A 33 12.58 23.11 11.97
CA HIS A 33 12.24 22.21 10.86
C HIS A 33 12.22 22.92 9.51
N LYS A 34 11.50 24.05 9.42
CA LYS A 34 11.44 24.87 8.19
C LYS A 34 12.81 25.36 7.75
N ALA A 35 13.67 25.76 8.69
CA ALA A 35 15.04 26.15 8.39
C ALA A 35 15.90 24.97 7.93
N TYR A 36 15.65 23.76 8.45
CA TYR A 36 16.35 22.55 8.08
C TYR A 36 15.98 22.07 6.68
N THR A 37 14.69 22.02 6.36
CA THR A 37 14.19 21.57 5.05
C THR A 37 14.38 22.63 3.99
N GLY A 38 14.30 23.92 4.32
CA GLY A 38 14.37 24.99 3.31
C GLY A 38 13.13 25.09 2.42
N TRP A 39 12.07 24.34 2.73
CA TRP A 39 10.77 24.40 2.07
C TRP A 39 9.67 24.02 3.06
N GLN A 40 8.42 24.23 2.66
CA GLN A 40 7.24 23.79 3.40
C GLN A 40 6.13 23.46 2.40
N PHE A 41 5.12 22.71 2.84
CA PHE A 41 3.93 22.48 2.04
C PHE A 41 3.33 23.80 1.54
N GLY A 42 2.96 23.84 0.25
CA GLY A 42 2.43 25.03 -0.42
C GLY A 42 3.51 25.97 -1.00
N ASP A 43 4.79 25.65 -0.88
CA ASP A 43 5.85 26.33 -1.65
C ASP A 43 5.57 26.21 -3.16
N GLU A 44 5.52 27.34 -3.86
CA GLU A 44 5.15 27.41 -5.28
C GLU A 44 6.08 26.56 -6.16
N SER A 45 7.34 26.39 -5.75
CA SER A 45 8.30 25.55 -6.46
C SER A 45 7.96 24.05 -6.41
N LEU A 46 7.22 23.61 -5.39
CA LEU A 46 6.80 22.21 -5.20
C LEU A 46 5.31 21.98 -5.48
N LYS A 47 4.61 23.02 -5.96
CA LYS A 47 3.20 22.96 -6.33
C LYS A 47 2.90 21.82 -7.29
N THR A 48 3.78 21.58 -8.26
CA THR A 48 3.79 20.38 -9.09
C THR A 48 5.15 19.72 -9.02
N SER A 49 5.17 18.39 -9.06
CA SER A 49 6.44 17.66 -9.12
C SER A 49 6.29 16.28 -9.74
N GLU A 50 7.39 15.83 -10.32
CA GLU A 50 7.58 14.45 -10.72
C GLU A 50 8.82 13.90 -10.02
N MET A 51 8.71 12.70 -9.45
CA MET A 51 9.81 12.04 -8.76
C MET A 51 9.94 10.59 -9.20
N THR A 52 11.12 10.01 -9.00
CA THR A 52 11.31 8.57 -9.09
C THR A 52 11.64 8.01 -7.71
N GLU A 53 11.34 6.74 -7.50
CA GLU A 53 11.67 6.03 -6.26
C GLU A 53 12.09 4.60 -6.59
N THR A 54 13.01 4.05 -5.81
CA THR A 54 13.31 2.62 -5.83
C THR A 54 13.08 2.01 -4.46
N VAL A 55 12.48 0.83 -4.45
CA VAL A 55 12.32 0.01 -3.26
C VAL A 55 13.30 -1.15 -3.34
N THR A 56 14.17 -1.27 -2.35
CA THR A 56 15.20 -2.32 -2.29
C THR A 56 15.02 -3.23 -1.09
N ARG A 57 15.41 -4.50 -1.21
CA ARG A 57 15.56 -5.45 -0.10
C ARG A 57 17.00 -5.94 -0.10
N GLY A 58 17.81 -5.40 0.82
CA GLY A 58 19.27 -5.48 0.71
C GLY A 58 19.74 -4.77 -0.56
N ASP A 59 20.57 -5.44 -1.36
CA ASP A 59 21.11 -4.89 -2.61
C ASP A 59 20.21 -5.14 -3.84
N THR A 60 19.05 -5.77 -3.65
CA THR A 60 18.12 -6.11 -4.75
C THR A 60 17.05 -5.04 -4.90
N VAL A 61 16.93 -4.45 -6.09
CA VAL A 61 15.82 -3.55 -6.44
C VAL A 61 14.58 -4.39 -6.73
N GLU A 62 13.54 -4.20 -5.92
CA GLU A 62 12.26 -4.91 -6.07
C GLU A 62 11.26 -4.11 -6.88
N LYS A 63 11.19 -2.81 -6.63
CA LYS A 63 10.24 -1.91 -7.33
C LYS A 63 10.94 -0.66 -7.81
N ARG A 64 10.44 -0.15 -8.93
CA ARG A 64 10.71 1.20 -9.42
C ARG A 64 9.39 1.94 -9.47
N GLN A 65 9.37 3.16 -8.96
CA GLN A 65 8.16 3.97 -8.96
C GLN A 65 8.38 5.31 -9.64
N ARG A 66 7.29 5.84 -10.18
CA ARG A 66 7.19 7.21 -10.67
C ARG A 66 6.05 7.89 -9.95
N ILE A 67 6.37 8.98 -9.27
CA ILE A 67 5.46 9.75 -8.43
C ILE A 67 5.14 11.05 -9.17
N ARG A 68 3.88 11.38 -9.38
CA ARG A 68 3.41 12.66 -9.92
C ARG A 68 2.53 13.34 -8.89
N ARG A 69 2.72 14.65 -8.70
CA ARG A 69 2.01 15.42 -7.66
C ARG A 69 1.53 16.78 -8.13
N ILE A 70 0.39 17.20 -7.58
CA ILE A 70 -0.10 18.57 -7.52
C ILE A 70 -0.54 18.84 -6.07
N GLY A 71 0.33 19.44 -5.26
CA GLY A 71 0.11 19.53 -3.80
C GLY A 71 -0.05 18.15 -3.16
N LEU A 72 -1.18 17.92 -2.48
CA LEU A 72 -1.55 16.62 -1.90
C LEU A 72 -2.15 15.63 -2.92
N LEU A 73 -2.53 16.08 -4.12
CA LEU A 73 -3.02 15.16 -5.13
C LEU A 73 -1.82 14.43 -5.72
N TYR A 74 -1.93 13.11 -5.86
CA TYR A 74 -0.81 12.32 -6.34
C TYR A 74 -1.23 11.08 -7.10
N ARG A 75 -0.28 10.56 -7.88
CA ARG A 75 -0.32 9.22 -8.45
C ARG A 75 1.08 8.63 -8.37
N ILE A 76 1.16 7.37 -7.94
CA ILE A 76 2.38 6.56 -7.88
C ILE A 76 2.17 5.38 -8.81
N ASP A 77 2.89 5.39 -9.94
CA ASP A 77 3.00 4.22 -10.81
C ASP A 77 4.13 3.34 -10.27
N SER A 78 3.85 2.08 -9.94
CA SER A 78 4.84 1.12 -9.43
C SER A 78 5.04 -0.01 -10.43
N ARG A 79 6.30 -0.26 -10.80
CA ARG A 79 6.70 -1.47 -11.54
C ARG A 79 7.45 -2.42 -10.62
N ASP A 80 6.94 -3.63 -10.45
CA ASP A 80 7.69 -4.71 -9.82
C ASP A 80 8.72 -5.25 -10.82
N VAL A 81 10.00 -5.18 -10.46
CA VAL A 81 11.12 -5.52 -11.34
C VAL A 81 11.17 -7.02 -11.62
N LYS A 82 10.84 -7.86 -10.63
CA LYS A 82 10.92 -9.31 -10.72
C LYS A 82 9.68 -9.89 -11.41
N ALA A 83 8.51 -9.39 -11.06
CA ALA A 83 7.24 -9.80 -11.62
C ALA A 83 6.97 -9.17 -12.99
N GLY A 84 7.61 -8.03 -13.31
CA GLY A 84 7.41 -7.34 -14.59
C GLY A 84 6.00 -6.77 -14.76
N ILE A 85 5.26 -6.61 -13.67
CA ILE A 85 3.91 -6.07 -13.62
C ILE A 85 3.92 -4.63 -13.11
N ASP A 86 2.93 -3.86 -13.55
CA ASP A 86 2.72 -2.48 -13.15
C ASP A 86 1.46 -2.41 -12.28
N SER A 87 1.43 -1.52 -11.30
CA SER A 87 0.27 -1.18 -10.48
C SER A 87 0.28 0.32 -10.19
N SER A 88 -0.81 0.88 -9.70
CA SER A 88 -0.86 2.31 -9.38
C SER A 88 -1.70 2.59 -8.15
N ILE A 89 -1.30 3.59 -7.38
CA ILE A 89 -2.13 4.18 -6.33
C ILE A 89 -2.19 5.70 -6.51
N GLY A 90 -3.20 6.34 -5.95
CA GLY A 90 -3.26 7.79 -5.98
C GLY A 90 -4.38 8.40 -5.15
N PHE A 91 -4.38 9.72 -5.14
CA PHE A 91 -5.41 10.55 -4.55
C PHE A 91 -5.76 11.70 -5.50
N THR A 92 -7.04 11.79 -5.85
CA THR A 92 -7.55 12.82 -6.79
C THR A 92 -8.09 14.07 -6.09
N GLY A 93 -7.93 14.17 -4.76
CA GLY A 93 -8.54 15.23 -3.94
C GLY A 93 -9.89 14.84 -3.35
N ASN A 94 -10.60 13.91 -4.00
CA ASN A 94 -11.89 13.40 -3.50
C ASN A 94 -11.84 11.92 -3.14
N LEU A 95 -10.94 11.16 -3.78
CA LEU A 95 -10.92 9.70 -3.69
C LEU A 95 -9.49 9.19 -3.71
N PHE A 96 -9.16 8.37 -2.71
CA PHE A 96 -8.00 7.50 -2.76
C PHE A 96 -8.34 6.27 -3.59
N TRP A 97 -7.40 5.78 -4.39
CA TRP A 97 -7.64 4.67 -5.29
C TRP A 97 -6.42 3.79 -5.43
N TYR A 98 -6.67 2.52 -5.75
CA TYR A 98 -5.68 1.51 -6.13
C TYR A 98 -6.08 0.89 -7.46
N SER A 99 -5.10 0.63 -8.31
CA SER A 99 -5.23 -0.05 -9.59
C SER A 99 -4.23 -1.19 -9.65
N ASP A 100 -4.73 -2.41 -9.85
CA ASP A 100 -3.93 -3.64 -9.93
C ASP A 100 -3.21 -3.76 -11.29
N GLU A 101 -2.53 -4.89 -11.51
CA GLU A 101 -1.84 -5.21 -12.76
C GLU A 101 -2.76 -5.51 -13.96
N ASN A 102 -4.06 -5.61 -13.72
CA ASN A 102 -5.09 -5.72 -14.75
C ASN A 102 -5.73 -4.36 -15.06
N GLY A 103 -5.33 -3.32 -14.33
CA GLY A 103 -5.89 -1.98 -14.39
C GLY A 103 -7.28 -1.86 -13.75
N PHE A 104 -7.72 -2.87 -12.98
CA PHE A 104 -8.94 -2.77 -12.21
C PHE A 104 -8.73 -1.78 -11.08
N THR A 105 -9.53 -0.72 -11.09
CA THR A 105 -9.38 0.38 -10.14
C THR A 105 -10.48 0.34 -9.11
N VAL A 106 -10.09 0.32 -7.83
CA VAL A 106 -10.99 0.31 -6.68
C VAL A 106 -10.73 1.53 -5.79
N PRO A 107 -11.77 2.07 -5.13
CA PRO A 107 -11.58 3.10 -4.12
C PRO A 107 -10.87 2.51 -2.89
N LEU A 108 -9.98 3.29 -2.28
CA LEU A 108 -9.49 3.02 -0.93
C LEU A 108 -10.43 3.75 0.05
N ILE A 109 -11.00 3.01 0.99
CA ILE A 109 -11.89 3.53 2.02
C ILE A 109 -11.40 3.15 3.42
N GLY A 110 -12.04 3.69 4.45
CA GLY A 110 -11.75 3.32 5.84
C GLY A 110 -10.30 3.59 6.25
N ASP A 111 -9.70 2.61 6.94
CA ASP A 111 -8.38 2.73 7.53
C ASP A 111 -7.23 2.79 6.51
N PRO A 112 -7.24 2.03 5.40
CA PRO A 112 -6.28 2.22 4.31
C PRO A 112 -6.22 3.65 3.76
N ALA A 113 -7.38 4.31 3.61
CA ALA A 113 -7.43 5.71 3.16
C ALA A 113 -6.86 6.68 4.21
N LYS A 114 -7.16 6.47 5.50
CA LYS A 114 -6.61 7.28 6.61
C LYS A 114 -5.10 7.14 6.72
N SER A 115 -4.58 5.92 6.56
CA SER A 115 -3.14 5.65 6.56
C SER A 115 -2.46 6.32 5.37
N SER A 116 -3.03 6.16 4.17
CA SER A 116 -2.52 6.81 2.96
C SER A 116 -2.47 8.33 3.10
N LEU A 117 -3.51 8.95 3.67
CA LEU A 117 -3.52 10.39 3.93
C LEU A 117 -2.45 10.79 4.96
N ALA A 118 -2.30 10.05 6.06
CA ALA A 118 -1.29 10.33 7.07
C ALA A 118 0.14 10.26 6.50
N GLU A 119 0.44 9.21 5.73
CA GLU A 119 1.73 9.08 5.03
C GLU A 119 1.96 10.25 4.07
N ASP A 120 0.94 10.62 3.29
CA ASP A 120 1.07 11.72 2.33
C ASP A 120 1.32 13.06 3.02
N LEU A 121 0.61 13.35 4.11
CA LEU A 121 0.81 14.56 4.90
C LEU A 121 2.23 14.63 5.47
N PHE A 122 2.80 13.49 5.89
CA PHE A 122 4.16 13.41 6.40
C PHE A 122 5.20 13.67 5.28
N PHE A 123 5.12 12.97 4.15
CA PHE A 123 6.10 13.10 3.07
C PHE A 123 6.01 14.41 2.29
N THR A 124 4.84 15.04 2.24
CA THR A 124 4.64 16.37 1.62
C THR A 124 4.90 17.52 2.58
N ASP A 125 5.30 17.22 3.82
CA ASP A 125 5.47 18.19 4.91
C ASP A 125 4.21 19.01 5.24
N ALA A 126 3.04 18.54 4.81
CA ALA A 126 1.75 19.20 5.09
C ALA A 126 1.39 19.15 6.58
N ILE A 127 1.97 18.22 7.35
CA ILE A 127 1.86 18.19 8.81
C ILE A 127 2.33 19.50 9.49
N THR A 128 3.15 20.32 8.84
CA THR A 128 3.57 21.64 9.36
C THR A 128 2.45 22.68 9.35
N GLN A 129 1.35 22.41 8.63
CA GLN A 129 0.16 23.25 8.60
C GLN A 129 -0.83 22.88 9.72
N LEU A 130 -0.55 21.83 10.47
CA LEU A 130 -1.39 21.33 11.56
C LEU A 130 -0.85 21.81 12.92
N PRO A 131 -1.70 21.87 13.96
CA PRO A 131 -1.23 22.14 15.32
C PRO A 131 -0.26 21.06 15.82
N TRP A 132 0.94 21.49 16.22
CA TRP A 132 1.97 20.64 16.81
C TRP A 132 1.82 20.60 18.33
N ASN A 133 1.54 19.42 18.88
CA ASN A 133 1.45 19.21 20.32
C ASN A 133 2.65 18.39 20.80
N ILE A 134 3.59 19.00 21.52
CA ILE A 134 4.72 18.24 22.10
C ILE A 134 4.17 17.28 23.16
N VAL A 135 4.45 15.99 23.00
CA VAL A 135 3.95 14.95 23.91
C VAL A 135 5.02 14.51 24.89
N ARG A 136 6.25 14.26 24.39
CA ARG A 136 7.35 13.73 25.19
C ARG A 136 8.70 13.92 24.49
N SER A 137 9.78 13.68 25.23
CA SER A 137 11.10 13.38 24.66
C SER A 137 11.33 11.88 24.69
N GLU A 138 11.90 11.32 23.64
CA GLU A 138 12.13 9.88 23.50
C GLU A 138 13.47 9.62 22.82
N HIS A 139 14.19 8.58 23.27
CA HIS A 139 15.38 8.11 22.57
C HIS A 139 14.98 6.96 21.64
N ARG A 140 15.04 7.19 20.32
CA ARG A 140 14.70 6.20 19.28
C ARG A 140 15.76 6.24 18.18
N TRP A 141 15.98 5.12 17.48
CA TRP A 141 16.96 5.03 16.38
C TRP A 141 18.35 5.62 16.71
N ASN A 142 18.82 5.39 17.95
CA ASN A 142 20.10 5.88 18.50
C ASN A 142 20.24 7.41 18.61
N LYS A 143 19.13 8.15 18.65
CA LYS A 143 19.10 9.61 18.81
C LYS A 143 18.00 10.06 19.77
N PRO A 144 18.19 11.17 20.51
CA PRO A 144 17.10 11.82 21.23
C PRO A 144 16.20 12.58 20.25
N TYR A 145 14.89 12.45 20.43
CA TYR A 145 13.86 13.15 19.66
C TYR A 145 12.88 13.86 20.59
N THR A 146 12.34 14.98 20.12
CA THR A 146 11.08 15.53 20.62
C THR A 146 9.94 14.92 19.82
N VAL A 147 9.02 14.25 20.50
CA VAL A 147 7.86 13.62 19.87
C VAL A 147 6.71 14.62 19.85
N VAL A 148 6.26 14.96 18.65
CA VAL A 148 5.15 15.86 18.41
C VAL A 148 3.96 15.05 17.91
N ARG A 149 2.79 15.28 18.50
CA ARG A 149 1.53 14.74 18.00
C ARG A 149 0.83 15.75 17.13
N VAL A 150 0.43 15.29 15.95
CA VAL A 150 -0.41 16.02 15.00
C VAL A 150 -1.66 15.20 14.71
N GLU A 151 -2.78 15.88 14.54
CA GLU A 151 -4.09 15.29 14.30
C GLU A 151 -4.76 16.01 13.13
N GLN A 152 -5.41 15.24 12.26
CA GLN A 152 -6.14 15.75 11.12
C GLN A 152 -7.47 14.99 11.02
N PRO A 153 -8.62 15.69 10.94
CA PRO A 153 -9.89 15.03 10.64
C PRO A 153 -9.75 14.24 9.34
N ASN A 154 -10.00 12.93 9.40
CA ASN A 154 -9.90 11.93 8.32
C ASN A 154 -8.52 11.32 8.06
N ALA A 155 -7.51 11.58 8.88
CA ALA A 155 -6.26 10.81 8.89
C ALA A 155 -6.10 10.11 10.25
N PHE A 156 -5.20 9.12 10.31
CA PHE A 156 -4.77 8.61 11.60
C PHE A 156 -3.96 9.66 12.37
N PRO A 157 -4.04 9.68 13.72
CA PRO A 157 -3.15 10.52 14.52
C PRO A 157 -1.70 10.10 14.29
N MET A 158 -0.80 11.08 14.25
CA MET A 158 0.62 10.84 13.99
C MET A 158 1.47 11.33 15.15
N GLU A 159 2.48 10.54 15.52
CA GLU A 159 3.58 10.94 16.40
C GLU A 159 4.86 11.08 15.58
N VAL A 160 5.24 12.33 15.32
CA VAL A 160 6.39 12.70 14.52
C VAL A 160 7.59 12.90 15.44
N TYR A 161 8.69 12.23 15.12
CA TYR A 161 9.94 12.29 15.86
C TYR A 161 10.79 13.40 15.24
N VAL A 162 11.01 14.51 15.95
CA VAL A 162 11.75 15.66 15.44
C VAL A 162 13.03 15.82 16.26
N ASP A 163 14.17 15.90 15.59
CA ASP A 163 15.46 16.17 16.21
C ASP A 163 15.42 17.59 16.81
N PRO A 164 15.55 17.76 18.14
CA PRO A 164 15.44 19.07 18.77
C PRO A 164 16.57 20.03 18.39
N GLU A 165 17.72 19.53 17.95
CA GLU A 165 18.86 20.37 17.58
C GLU A 165 18.68 20.93 16.16
N SER A 166 18.42 20.04 15.21
CA SER A 166 18.37 20.37 13.79
C SER A 166 16.98 20.71 13.28
N GLY A 167 15.92 20.16 13.87
CA GLY A 167 14.57 20.17 13.32
C GLY A 167 14.30 19.07 12.28
N ALA A 168 15.27 18.20 11.96
CA ALA A 168 15.07 17.10 11.03
C ALA A 168 14.06 16.06 11.57
N TYR A 169 13.26 15.44 10.71
CA TYR A 169 12.46 14.29 11.12
C TYR A 169 13.35 13.05 11.27
N GLY A 170 13.19 12.33 12.38
CA GLY A 170 13.67 10.96 12.54
C GLY A 170 12.71 9.93 11.96
N GLY A 171 11.42 10.26 11.88
CA GLY A 171 10.36 9.35 11.43
C GLY A 171 9.00 9.71 12.01
N VAL A 172 8.03 8.82 11.80
CA VAL A 172 6.64 8.98 12.27
C VAL A 172 6.08 7.63 12.69
N VAL A 173 5.27 7.63 13.75
CA VAL A 173 4.35 6.53 14.08
C VAL A 173 2.95 6.99 13.74
N ILE A 174 2.32 6.32 12.78
CA ILE A 174 0.94 6.51 12.36
C ILE A 174 0.07 5.58 13.20
N ASP A 175 -1.03 6.10 13.73
CA ASP A 175 -1.94 5.40 14.63
C ASP A 175 -1.26 4.78 15.87
N PRO A 176 -0.51 5.56 16.68
CA PRO A 176 0.35 5.09 17.78
C PRO A 176 -0.35 4.38 18.97
N LYS A 177 -1.64 4.04 18.82
CA LYS A 177 -2.48 3.35 19.82
C LYS A 177 -3.58 2.48 19.20
N GLY A 178 -3.65 2.38 17.88
CA GLY A 178 -4.69 1.62 17.19
C GLY A 178 -4.15 0.37 16.52
N ASP A 179 -5.06 -0.39 15.92
CA ASP A 179 -4.75 -1.68 15.31
C ASP A 179 -4.00 -1.54 13.98
N SER A 180 -3.91 -0.32 13.44
CA SER A 180 -3.20 0.01 12.19
C SER A 180 -1.85 0.69 12.43
N GLU A 181 -1.24 0.51 13.61
CA GLU A 181 0.04 1.16 13.94
C GLU A 181 1.10 0.89 12.88
N THR A 182 1.60 1.96 12.26
CA THR A 182 2.63 1.90 11.23
C THR A 182 3.76 2.84 11.60
N THR A 183 4.97 2.31 11.76
CA THR A 183 6.15 3.16 11.99
C THR A 183 6.98 3.29 10.72
N ILE A 184 7.29 4.54 10.35
CA ILE A 184 8.22 4.92 9.30
C ILE A 184 9.46 5.55 9.94
N GLN A 185 10.64 4.98 9.67
CA GLN A 185 11.94 5.56 10.03
C GLN A 185 12.51 6.34 8.84
N VAL A 186 12.83 7.61 9.05
CA VAL A 186 13.68 8.39 8.13
C VAL A 186 15.13 7.96 8.32
N VAL A 187 15.74 7.49 7.24
CA VAL A 187 17.11 6.99 7.22
C VAL A 187 18.07 8.10 6.79
N ASP A 188 17.70 8.87 5.77
CA ASP A 188 18.56 9.91 5.22
C ASP A 188 17.77 11.06 4.58
N TYR A 189 18.45 12.20 4.46
CA TYR A 189 18.00 13.36 3.71
C TYR A 189 18.97 13.63 2.57
N ARG A 190 18.48 14.14 1.44
CA ARG A 190 19.35 14.74 0.42
C ARG A 190 19.04 16.20 0.25
N SER A 191 20.03 16.95 -0.22
CA SER A 191 19.83 18.33 -0.66
C SER A 191 19.60 18.40 -2.17
N ASP A 192 18.71 19.28 -2.59
CA ASP A 192 18.53 19.72 -3.98
C ASP A 192 18.41 21.26 -3.96
N GLY A 193 19.51 21.93 -4.32
CA GLY A 193 19.67 23.36 -4.07
C GLY A 193 19.71 23.69 -2.57
N ASP A 194 18.86 24.63 -2.15
CA ASP A 194 18.67 25.04 -0.75
C ASP A 194 17.64 24.18 0.01
N LYS A 195 17.02 23.21 -0.67
CA LYS A 195 15.99 22.34 -0.11
C LYS A 195 16.54 20.99 0.30
N ARG A 196 15.98 20.42 1.36
CA ARG A 196 16.27 19.06 1.83
C ARG A 196 15.01 18.21 1.84
N PHE A 197 15.12 17.02 1.27
CA PHE A 197 14.03 16.05 1.18
C PHE A 197 14.41 14.78 1.91
N ILE A 198 13.43 14.12 2.53
CA ILE A 198 13.59 12.74 2.97
C ILE A 198 13.98 11.93 1.72
N SER A 199 15.20 11.39 1.71
CA SER A 199 15.73 10.67 0.56
C SER A 199 15.67 9.17 0.74
N HIS A 200 15.74 8.70 1.99
CA HIS A 200 15.64 7.28 2.32
C HIS A 200 14.77 7.06 3.56
N TRP A 201 13.93 6.04 3.51
CA TRP A 201 13.13 5.62 4.66
C TRP A 201 12.85 4.13 4.62
N LYS A 202 12.31 3.61 5.71
CA LYS A 202 11.81 2.24 5.81
C LYS A 202 10.67 2.15 6.81
N PHE A 203 9.87 1.10 6.68
CA PHE A 203 8.89 0.72 7.69
C PHE A 203 9.57 -0.17 8.73
N ASP A 204 9.30 0.01 10.03
CA ASP A 204 9.93 -0.83 11.08
C ASP A 204 9.57 -2.32 10.92
N SER A 205 8.39 -2.62 10.36
CA SER A 205 7.92 -3.98 10.04
C SER A 205 8.58 -4.59 8.79
N SER A 206 9.40 -3.82 8.06
CA SER A 206 9.93 -4.20 6.76
C SER A 206 11.45 -4.12 6.70
N ARG A 207 12.05 -5.03 5.93
CA ARG A 207 13.48 -4.95 5.56
C ARG A 207 13.72 -4.11 4.31
N ARG A 208 12.66 -3.52 3.74
CA ARG A 208 12.75 -2.72 2.52
C ARG A 208 13.23 -1.31 2.83
N ILE A 209 14.13 -0.80 2.01
CA ILE A 209 14.50 0.62 1.99
C ILE A 209 13.84 1.25 0.77
N PHE A 210 13.18 2.36 0.99
CA PHE A 210 12.62 3.23 -0.03
C PHE A 210 13.62 4.36 -0.25
N ALA A 211 13.96 4.63 -1.50
CA ALA A 211 14.96 5.62 -1.88
C ALA A 211 14.42 6.52 -2.98
N LEU A 212 14.32 7.81 -2.69
CA LEU A 212 13.88 8.82 -3.65
C LEU A 212 15.01 9.06 -4.67
N GLY A 213 14.73 8.78 -5.95
CA GLY A 213 15.57 9.11 -7.11
C GLY A 213 15.30 10.56 -7.57
N ASP A 214 15.44 10.90 -8.84
CA ASP A 214 15.27 12.28 -9.33
C ASP A 214 14.01 12.99 -8.80
N ILE A 215 14.13 14.26 -8.40
CA ILE A 215 13.01 15.19 -8.15
C ILE A 215 13.02 16.26 -9.24
N LYS A 216 11.85 16.48 -9.85
CA LYS A 216 11.62 17.56 -10.82
C LYS A 216 10.52 18.45 -10.28
N ALA A 217 10.91 19.45 -9.51
CA ALA A 217 10.06 20.55 -9.08
C ALA A 217 9.53 21.33 -10.31
N GLY A 218 8.26 21.76 -10.27
CA GLY A 218 7.62 22.47 -11.38
C GLY A 218 7.39 21.61 -12.63
N ALA A 219 7.39 20.28 -12.51
CA ALA A 219 7.07 19.40 -13.63
C ALA A 219 5.66 19.70 -14.19
N PRO A 220 5.43 19.55 -15.51
CA PRO A 220 4.15 19.86 -16.15
C PRO A 220 3.10 18.77 -15.89
N VAL A 221 2.79 18.52 -14.61
CA VAL A 221 1.77 17.56 -14.16
C VAL A 221 0.41 18.23 -14.19
N THR A 222 -0.54 17.60 -14.87
CA THR A 222 -1.93 18.04 -14.98
C THR A 222 -2.83 17.18 -14.09
N ALA A 223 -4.07 17.63 -13.85
CA ALA A 223 -5.05 16.83 -13.11
C ALA A 223 -5.25 15.45 -13.75
N GLN A 224 -5.26 15.37 -15.09
CA GLN A 224 -5.43 14.12 -15.84
C GLN A 224 -4.32 13.10 -15.55
N ASP A 225 -3.08 13.57 -15.31
CA ASP A 225 -1.95 12.70 -14.98
C ASP A 225 -2.08 12.01 -13.61
N LEU A 226 -3.03 12.48 -12.79
CA LEU A 226 -3.32 11.95 -11.45
C LEU A 226 -4.55 11.02 -11.43
N HIS A 227 -5.25 10.88 -12.55
CA HIS A 227 -6.34 9.91 -12.67
C HIS A 227 -5.78 8.47 -12.73
N PRO A 228 -6.58 7.47 -12.32
CA PRO A 228 -6.24 6.07 -12.50
C PRO A 228 -5.80 5.74 -13.94
N PRO A 229 -4.89 4.76 -14.13
CA PRO A 229 -4.58 4.26 -15.47
C PRO A 229 -5.84 3.67 -16.15
N PRO A 230 -5.87 3.61 -17.49
CA PRO A 230 -6.90 2.86 -18.18
C PRO A 230 -6.80 1.37 -17.84
N GLN A 231 -7.96 0.72 -17.71
CA GLN A 231 -8.05 -0.72 -17.49
C GLN A 231 -7.43 -1.48 -18.68
N THR A 232 -6.62 -2.49 -18.41
CA THR A 232 -6.00 -3.31 -19.47
C THR A 232 -6.77 -4.59 -19.73
N ALA A 233 -7.27 -5.25 -18.68
CA ALA A 233 -8.21 -6.34 -18.83
C ALA A 233 -9.60 -5.80 -19.19
N ARG A 234 -10.48 -6.57 -19.83
CA ARG A 234 -11.84 -6.10 -20.15
C ARG A 234 -12.87 -7.21 -20.13
N TRP A 235 -14.06 -6.90 -19.64
CA TRP A 235 -15.20 -7.80 -19.70
C TRP A 235 -16.01 -7.59 -20.97
N ASP A 236 -16.38 -8.71 -21.59
CA ASP A 236 -17.49 -8.83 -22.51
C ASP A 236 -18.63 -9.54 -21.76
N PHE A 237 -19.58 -8.77 -21.21
CA PHE A 237 -20.77 -9.31 -20.55
C PHE A 237 -21.80 -9.76 -21.60
N LYS A 238 -21.74 -11.03 -22.00
CA LYS A 238 -22.60 -11.60 -23.07
C LYS A 238 -23.86 -12.26 -22.52
N ASN A 239 -23.84 -12.72 -21.27
CA ASN A 239 -24.97 -13.41 -20.68
C ASN A 239 -25.11 -13.03 -19.21
N SER A 240 -26.24 -12.42 -18.88
CA SER A 240 -26.61 -12.08 -17.51
C SER A 240 -27.48 -13.15 -16.85
N ASN A 241 -27.78 -14.27 -17.50
CA ASN A 241 -28.57 -15.33 -16.87
C ASN A 241 -27.73 -16.12 -15.87
N PRO A 242 -28.34 -16.60 -14.75
CA PRO A 242 -27.66 -17.50 -13.84
C PRO A 242 -27.24 -18.81 -14.53
N PHE A 243 -26.09 -19.34 -14.13
CA PHE A 243 -25.54 -20.61 -14.62
C PHE A 243 -25.17 -21.51 -13.44
N PRO A 244 -25.15 -22.84 -13.65
CA PRO A 244 -24.99 -23.78 -12.54
C PRO A 244 -23.59 -23.70 -11.92
N ILE A 245 -23.55 -23.77 -10.59
CA ILE A 245 -22.35 -23.96 -9.79
C ILE A 245 -22.47 -25.27 -8.99
N ARG A 246 -21.37 -25.72 -8.42
CA ARG A 246 -21.35 -26.84 -7.49
C ARG A 246 -20.98 -26.38 -6.10
N LEU A 247 -21.83 -26.68 -5.13
CA LEU A 247 -21.55 -26.45 -3.71
C LEU A 247 -20.86 -27.70 -3.12
N THR A 248 -19.71 -27.52 -2.48
CA THR A 248 -18.98 -28.60 -1.81
C THR A 248 -18.60 -28.20 -0.39
N GLY A 249 -19.41 -28.60 0.58
CA GLY A 249 -19.30 -28.06 1.94
C GLY A 249 -19.52 -26.54 1.90
N GLU A 250 -18.55 -25.78 2.40
CA GLU A 250 -18.60 -24.31 2.46
C GLU A 250 -18.01 -23.64 1.19
N ARG A 251 -17.79 -24.40 0.12
CA ARG A 251 -17.09 -23.91 -1.08
C ARG A 251 -18.02 -23.82 -2.29
N VAL A 252 -17.89 -22.73 -3.03
CA VAL A 252 -18.53 -22.52 -4.34
C VAL A 252 -17.53 -22.88 -5.43
N VAL A 253 -17.84 -23.92 -6.22
CA VAL A 253 -17.02 -24.35 -7.36
C VAL A 253 -17.70 -23.96 -8.67
N VAL A 254 -16.96 -23.25 -9.51
CA VAL A 254 -17.41 -22.71 -10.79
C VAL A 254 -16.66 -23.40 -11.94
N LYS A 255 -17.34 -23.70 -13.04
CA LYS A 255 -16.69 -24.10 -14.30
C LYS A 255 -16.34 -22.87 -15.10
N ALA A 256 -15.10 -22.80 -15.58
CA ALA A 256 -14.63 -21.73 -16.44
C ALA A 256 -13.64 -22.26 -17.48
N ARG A 257 -13.37 -21.47 -18.51
CA ARG A 257 -12.38 -21.80 -19.54
C ARG A 257 -11.29 -20.73 -19.59
N VAL A 258 -10.04 -21.16 -19.58
CA VAL A 258 -8.89 -20.28 -19.77
C VAL A 258 -8.25 -20.63 -21.09
N ASN A 259 -8.19 -19.66 -22.01
CA ASN A 259 -7.74 -19.87 -23.39
C ASN A 259 -8.42 -21.09 -24.05
N GLY A 260 -9.74 -21.24 -23.83
CA GLY A 260 -10.55 -22.35 -24.35
C GLY A 260 -10.43 -23.68 -23.60
N VAL A 261 -9.56 -23.80 -22.59
CA VAL A 261 -9.40 -25.03 -21.79
C VAL A 261 -10.26 -24.97 -20.54
N GLU A 262 -11.18 -25.92 -20.41
CA GLU A 262 -12.09 -26.00 -19.26
C GLU A 262 -11.42 -26.53 -17.99
N GLY A 263 -11.74 -25.88 -16.87
CA GLY A 263 -11.31 -26.23 -15.51
C GLY A 263 -12.40 -25.98 -14.48
N SER A 264 -12.11 -26.35 -13.23
CA SER A 264 -12.97 -26.11 -12.06
C SER A 264 -12.28 -25.14 -11.12
N PHE A 265 -12.96 -24.10 -10.65
CA PHE A 265 -12.34 -23.04 -9.87
C PHE A 265 -13.11 -22.81 -8.58
N LEU A 266 -12.41 -22.50 -7.50
CA LEU A 266 -13.07 -22.00 -6.30
C LEU A 266 -13.30 -20.51 -6.44
N LEU A 267 -14.51 -20.06 -6.12
CA LEU A 267 -14.73 -18.65 -5.82
C LEU A 267 -14.14 -18.36 -4.43
N ASP A 268 -13.13 -17.52 -4.39
CA ASP A 268 -12.33 -17.25 -3.19
C ASP A 268 -12.14 -15.74 -3.01
N SER A 269 -12.97 -15.16 -2.15
CA SER A 269 -12.84 -13.74 -1.78
C SER A 269 -11.53 -13.45 -1.04
N GLY A 270 -10.84 -14.45 -0.47
CA GLY A 270 -9.52 -14.27 0.14
C GLY A 270 -8.37 -14.17 -0.85
N ALA A 271 -8.61 -14.39 -2.15
CA ALA A 271 -7.56 -14.33 -3.16
C ALA A 271 -7.44 -12.91 -3.77
N ALA A 272 -6.25 -12.31 -3.67
CA ALA A 272 -5.95 -11.00 -4.24
C ALA A 272 -5.83 -11.00 -5.78
N SER A 273 -5.94 -12.15 -6.43
CA SER A 273 -5.82 -12.33 -7.88
C SER A 273 -6.46 -13.64 -8.33
N ILE A 274 -6.51 -13.88 -9.64
CA ILE A 274 -6.80 -15.22 -10.18
C ILE A 274 -5.53 -16.07 -10.05
N PHE A 275 -5.64 -17.20 -9.37
CA PHE A 275 -4.56 -18.17 -9.19
C PHE A 275 -4.90 -19.48 -9.89
N LEU A 276 -3.94 -20.09 -10.59
CA LEU A 276 -4.13 -21.36 -11.29
C LEU A 276 -3.11 -22.38 -10.80
N SER A 277 -3.51 -23.65 -10.75
CA SER A 277 -2.54 -24.73 -10.62
C SER A 277 -1.58 -24.71 -11.81
N GLY A 278 -0.31 -25.01 -11.56
CA GLY A 278 0.69 -25.09 -12.63
C GLY A 278 0.36 -26.17 -13.66
N ALA A 279 -0.35 -27.23 -13.27
CA ALA A 279 -0.83 -28.26 -14.18
C ALA A 279 -1.90 -27.72 -15.15
N PHE A 280 -2.87 -26.97 -14.62
CA PHE A 280 -3.90 -26.34 -15.44
C PHE A 280 -3.32 -25.24 -16.33
N ALA A 281 -2.44 -24.39 -15.80
CA ALA A 281 -1.79 -23.33 -16.58
C ALA A 281 -1.05 -23.88 -17.80
N ARG A 282 -0.33 -25.01 -17.65
CA ARG A 282 0.31 -25.72 -18.78
C ARG A 282 -0.71 -26.23 -19.79
N ARG A 283 -1.82 -26.83 -19.34
CA ARG A 283 -2.90 -27.28 -20.23
C ARG A 283 -3.52 -26.13 -21.01
N ALA A 284 -3.75 -24.99 -20.35
CA ALA A 284 -4.26 -23.75 -20.92
C ALA A 284 -3.24 -22.97 -21.78
N GLY A 285 -2.03 -23.52 -21.96
CA GLY A 285 -1.00 -22.92 -22.81
C GLY A 285 -0.42 -21.61 -22.29
N LEU A 286 -0.54 -21.34 -20.99
CA LEU A 286 0.02 -20.13 -20.38
C LEU A 286 1.54 -20.17 -20.35
N LYS A 287 2.14 -19.00 -20.59
CA LYS A 287 3.59 -18.80 -20.52
C LYS A 287 3.90 -17.81 -19.40
N ALA A 288 4.94 -18.10 -18.64
CA ALA A 288 5.45 -17.18 -17.64
C ALA A 288 6.00 -15.93 -18.36
N ILE A 289 5.53 -14.76 -17.94
CA ILE A 289 6.02 -13.44 -18.36
C ILE A 289 6.77 -12.73 -17.24
N GLY A 290 6.72 -13.29 -16.03
CA GLY A 290 7.40 -12.80 -14.84
C GLY A 290 7.20 -13.77 -13.67
N HIS A 291 7.83 -13.44 -12.54
CA HIS A 291 7.79 -14.28 -11.33
C HIS A 291 7.46 -13.45 -10.09
N SER A 292 6.65 -13.98 -9.20
CA SER A 292 6.26 -13.34 -7.94
C SER A 292 6.41 -14.29 -6.76
N GLU A 293 5.96 -13.82 -5.60
CA GLU A 293 5.72 -14.62 -4.41
C GLU A 293 4.23 -14.54 -4.09
N SER A 294 3.58 -15.68 -3.93
CA SER A 294 2.24 -15.76 -3.34
C SER A 294 2.38 -16.01 -1.85
N TYR A 295 1.50 -15.43 -1.05
CA TYR A 295 1.46 -15.57 0.40
C TYR A 295 0.14 -16.22 0.78
N SER A 296 0.21 -17.43 1.33
CA SER A 296 -0.94 -18.17 1.83
C SER A 296 -0.80 -18.46 3.33
N LEU A 297 -1.80 -19.14 3.90
CA LEU A 297 -1.75 -19.62 5.29
C LEU A 297 -0.56 -20.56 5.56
N PHE A 298 0.04 -21.14 4.52
CA PHE A 298 1.18 -22.05 4.62
C PHE A 298 2.53 -21.35 4.40
N GLY A 299 2.53 -20.03 4.20
CA GLY A 299 3.71 -19.22 3.99
C GLY A 299 3.86 -18.72 2.55
N ALA A 300 5.07 -18.29 2.21
CA ALA A 300 5.36 -17.73 0.90
C ALA A 300 5.84 -18.80 -0.09
N GLU A 301 5.31 -18.79 -1.30
CA GLU A 301 5.74 -19.66 -2.39
C GLU A 301 6.06 -18.88 -3.67
N LYS A 302 6.97 -19.41 -4.48
CA LYS A 302 7.30 -18.81 -5.78
C LYS A 302 6.24 -19.19 -6.80
N VAL A 303 5.76 -18.18 -7.51
CA VAL A 303 4.72 -18.33 -8.52
C VAL A 303 5.13 -17.62 -9.79
N ASP A 304 4.60 -18.10 -10.91
CA ASP A 304 4.74 -17.47 -12.22
C ASP A 304 3.54 -16.56 -12.47
N ILE A 305 3.75 -15.55 -13.29
CA ILE A 305 2.68 -14.68 -13.80
C ILE A 305 2.54 -14.95 -15.30
N GLY A 306 1.31 -15.05 -15.78
CA GLY A 306 0.99 -15.19 -17.20
C GLY A 306 -0.10 -14.24 -17.64
N ASN A 307 -0.34 -14.21 -18.95
CA ASN A 307 -1.46 -13.50 -19.55
C ASN A 307 -2.45 -14.50 -20.13
N ALA A 308 -3.65 -14.57 -19.56
CA ALA A 308 -4.77 -15.28 -20.17
C ALA A 308 -5.43 -14.37 -21.21
N ALA A 309 -5.46 -14.82 -22.46
CA ALA A 309 -6.10 -14.08 -23.54
C ALA A 309 -7.63 -14.06 -23.35
N THR A 310 -8.18 -15.18 -22.88
CA THR A 310 -9.59 -15.29 -22.49
C THR A 310 -9.74 -16.06 -21.19
N PHE A 311 -10.66 -15.59 -20.36
CA PHE A 311 -11.16 -16.25 -19.18
C PHE A 311 -12.70 -16.24 -19.25
N GLU A 312 -13.30 -17.37 -19.59
CA GLU A 312 -14.72 -17.49 -19.88
C GLU A 312 -15.47 -18.11 -18.70
N ILE A 313 -16.51 -17.43 -18.20
CA ILE A 313 -17.33 -17.88 -17.07
C ILE A 313 -18.80 -17.55 -17.36
N GLY A 314 -19.67 -18.57 -17.38
CA GLY A 314 -21.09 -18.35 -17.63
C GLY A 314 -21.38 -17.60 -18.92
N GLU A 315 -20.65 -17.92 -19.98
CA GLU A 315 -20.68 -17.27 -21.31
C GLU A 315 -20.18 -15.81 -21.34
N ASN A 316 -19.83 -15.22 -20.19
CA ASN A 316 -19.11 -13.95 -20.13
C ASN A 316 -17.62 -14.19 -20.36
N VAL A 317 -16.92 -13.19 -20.93
CA VAL A 317 -15.49 -13.32 -21.25
C VAL A 317 -14.71 -12.17 -20.64
N LEU A 318 -13.73 -12.49 -19.81
CA LEU A 318 -12.70 -11.56 -19.36
C LEU A 318 -11.46 -11.73 -20.26
N HIS A 319 -11.05 -10.64 -20.89
CA HIS A 319 -9.93 -10.61 -21.82
C HIS A 319 -8.66 -10.04 -21.19
N ASP A 320 -7.51 -10.54 -21.66
CA ASP A 320 -6.18 -9.98 -21.40
C ASP A 320 -5.86 -9.81 -19.91
N VAL A 321 -6.23 -10.82 -19.11
CA VAL A 321 -6.08 -10.82 -17.66
C VAL A 321 -4.77 -11.47 -17.25
N LYS A 322 -4.05 -10.81 -16.34
CA LYS A 322 -2.90 -11.35 -15.62
C LYS A 322 -3.38 -12.37 -14.60
N VAL A 323 -2.76 -13.54 -14.64
CA VAL A 323 -3.05 -14.65 -13.74
C VAL A 323 -1.77 -15.16 -13.13
N TYR A 324 -1.84 -15.61 -11.89
CA TYR A 324 -0.74 -16.25 -11.19
C TYR A 324 -0.89 -17.76 -11.33
N PHE A 325 0.23 -18.47 -11.39
CA PHE A 325 0.19 -19.93 -11.38
C PHE A 325 1.46 -20.54 -10.79
N GLY A 326 1.30 -21.69 -10.14
CA GLY A 326 2.41 -22.29 -9.42
C GLY A 326 2.14 -23.71 -8.94
N PRO A 327 3.08 -24.29 -8.20
CA PRO A 327 2.89 -25.61 -7.59
C PRO A 327 1.87 -25.62 -6.45
N GLY A 328 1.41 -24.44 -6.00
CA GLY A 328 0.61 -24.27 -4.79
C GLY A 328 -0.87 -24.65 -4.85
N GLU A 329 -1.37 -24.82 -3.63
CA GLU A 329 -2.75 -24.75 -3.14
C GLU A 329 -3.76 -25.85 -3.46
N PHE A 330 -3.47 -26.78 -4.38
CA PHE A 330 -4.45 -27.80 -4.74
C PHE A 330 -3.92 -29.21 -4.56
N ASP A 331 -4.70 -30.02 -3.85
CA ASP A 331 -4.56 -31.47 -3.89
C ASP A 331 -4.65 -31.97 -5.34
N LYS A 332 -4.15 -33.18 -5.60
CA LYS A 332 -4.23 -33.81 -6.93
C LYS A 332 -5.65 -33.84 -7.51
N ASP A 333 -6.65 -33.89 -6.65
CA ASP A 333 -8.08 -33.91 -6.99
C ASP A 333 -8.79 -32.58 -6.66
N GLY A 334 -8.01 -31.54 -6.36
CA GLY A 334 -8.47 -30.19 -6.04
C GLY A 334 -8.96 -29.42 -7.28
N PRO A 335 -9.47 -28.19 -7.08
CA PRO A 335 -9.81 -27.30 -8.17
C PRO A 335 -8.56 -26.93 -8.99
N ASP A 336 -8.76 -26.51 -10.23
CA ASP A 336 -7.73 -26.05 -11.14
C ASP A 336 -7.25 -24.62 -10.83
N GLY A 337 -7.95 -23.86 -9.98
CA GLY A 337 -7.60 -22.49 -9.60
C GLY A 337 -8.55 -21.82 -8.60
N LEU A 338 -8.20 -20.59 -8.21
CA LEU A 338 -8.99 -19.65 -7.41
C LEU A 338 -9.46 -18.46 -8.26
N LEU A 339 -10.67 -17.98 -8.01
CA LEU A 339 -11.26 -16.77 -8.56
C LEU A 339 -11.42 -15.75 -7.43
N GLY A 340 -10.58 -14.73 -7.43
CA GLY A 340 -10.59 -13.68 -6.41
C GLY A 340 -10.83 -12.29 -6.96
N PHE A 341 -10.03 -11.33 -6.49
CA PHE A 341 -10.15 -9.89 -6.74
C PHE A 341 -10.50 -9.53 -8.19
N ALA A 342 -9.75 -10.02 -9.19
CA ALA A 342 -9.94 -9.64 -10.59
C ALA A 342 -11.37 -9.91 -11.11
N LEU A 343 -12.04 -10.96 -10.61
CA LEU A 343 -13.44 -11.24 -10.93
C LEU A 343 -14.36 -10.24 -10.22
N LEU A 344 -14.17 -10.04 -8.91
CA LEU A 344 -15.07 -9.27 -8.05
C LEU A 344 -14.93 -7.75 -8.21
N ALA A 345 -13.74 -7.25 -8.56
CA ALA A 345 -13.45 -5.83 -8.68
C ALA A 345 -14.11 -5.16 -9.89
N SER A 346 -14.62 -5.95 -10.84
CA SER A 346 -15.09 -5.46 -12.13
C SER A 346 -16.43 -6.05 -12.58
N SER A 347 -17.10 -6.80 -11.72
CA SER A 347 -18.39 -7.41 -12.03
C SER A 347 -19.36 -7.35 -10.85
N PHE A 348 -20.66 -7.41 -11.14
CA PHE A 348 -21.68 -7.65 -10.14
C PHE A 348 -21.99 -9.16 -10.11
N VAL A 349 -21.74 -9.82 -8.97
CA VAL A 349 -21.86 -11.27 -8.83
C VAL A 349 -22.98 -11.62 -7.85
N THR A 350 -23.93 -12.43 -8.30
CA THR A 350 -25.00 -12.99 -7.46
C THR A 350 -24.77 -14.49 -7.28
N ILE A 351 -24.81 -14.97 -6.04
CA ILE A 351 -24.76 -16.40 -5.72
C ILE A 351 -26.11 -16.80 -5.13
N ASP A 352 -26.78 -17.73 -5.78
CA ASP A 352 -27.99 -18.35 -5.30
C ASP A 352 -27.65 -19.74 -4.74
N PHE A 353 -27.49 -19.82 -3.42
CA PHE A 353 -27.15 -21.07 -2.74
C PHE A 353 -28.29 -22.09 -2.76
N GLU A 354 -29.54 -21.65 -2.79
CA GLU A 354 -30.71 -22.54 -2.82
C GLU A 354 -30.80 -23.27 -4.17
N HIS A 355 -30.61 -22.54 -5.27
CA HIS A 355 -30.67 -23.09 -6.61
C HIS A 355 -29.30 -23.55 -7.14
N SER A 356 -28.22 -23.35 -6.37
CA SER A 356 -26.85 -23.64 -6.80
C SER A 356 -26.51 -22.97 -8.14
N THR A 357 -26.79 -21.67 -8.25
CA THR A 357 -26.45 -20.88 -9.44
C THR A 357 -25.60 -19.67 -9.10
N LEU A 358 -24.83 -19.22 -10.09
CA LEU A 358 -24.07 -17.97 -10.04
C LEU A 358 -24.45 -17.12 -11.25
N GLN A 359 -24.47 -15.81 -11.07
CA GLN A 359 -24.76 -14.83 -12.10
C GLN A 359 -23.64 -13.79 -12.11
N ILE A 360 -23.15 -13.41 -13.29
CA ILE A 360 -22.16 -12.34 -13.48
C ILE A 360 -22.79 -11.30 -14.38
N GLN A 361 -22.75 -10.03 -13.97
CA GLN A 361 -23.39 -8.94 -14.67
C GLN A 361 -22.48 -7.72 -14.76
N ASP A 362 -22.73 -6.89 -15.78
CA ASP A 362 -22.12 -5.57 -15.91
C ASP A 362 -22.58 -4.67 -14.74
N PRO A 363 -21.67 -4.20 -13.88
CA PRO A 363 -22.02 -3.40 -12.72
C PRO A 363 -22.67 -2.06 -13.10
N THR A 364 -22.44 -1.56 -14.32
CA THR A 364 -23.06 -0.32 -14.81
C THR A 364 -24.50 -0.52 -15.30
N ALA A 365 -24.89 -1.77 -15.59
CA ALA A 365 -26.23 -2.13 -16.04
C ALA A 365 -27.13 -2.64 -14.90
N VAL A 366 -26.56 -2.94 -13.73
CA VAL A 366 -27.30 -3.44 -12.57
C VAL A 366 -27.75 -2.28 -11.68
N ASN A 367 -29.02 -2.31 -11.26
CA ASN A 367 -29.49 -1.54 -10.11
C ASN A 367 -29.46 -2.46 -8.87
N PRO A 368 -28.50 -2.30 -7.94
CA PRO A 368 -28.37 -3.20 -6.79
C PRO A 368 -29.66 -3.29 -5.97
N GLY A 369 -30.40 -2.19 -5.80
CA GLY A 369 -31.65 -2.17 -5.05
C GLY A 369 -32.79 -2.99 -5.65
N SER A 370 -32.64 -3.48 -6.89
CA SER A 370 -33.61 -4.36 -7.55
C SER A 370 -33.29 -5.84 -7.43
N VAL A 371 -32.08 -6.21 -7.02
CA VAL A 371 -31.66 -7.61 -6.85
C VAL A 371 -32.10 -8.07 -5.46
N GLN A 372 -32.86 -9.17 -5.42
CA GLN A 372 -33.31 -9.75 -4.15
C GLN A 372 -32.15 -10.48 -3.45
N GLY A 373 -32.15 -10.48 -2.12
CA GLY A 373 -31.16 -11.18 -1.30
C GLY A 373 -30.38 -10.26 -0.37
N VAL A 374 -29.34 -10.81 0.24
CA VAL A 374 -28.41 -10.06 1.09
C VAL A 374 -27.35 -9.41 0.22
N HIS A 375 -27.29 -8.08 0.28
CA HIS A 375 -26.25 -7.30 -0.39
C HIS A 375 -25.04 -7.21 0.51
N ILE A 376 -23.93 -7.77 0.06
CA ILE A 376 -22.66 -7.70 0.78
C ILE A 376 -21.79 -6.69 0.05
N ALA A 377 -21.54 -5.55 0.68
CA ALA A 377 -20.51 -4.63 0.23
C ALA A 377 -19.15 -5.26 0.51
N VAL A 378 -18.34 -5.39 -0.52
CA VAL A 378 -16.97 -5.91 -0.44
C VAL A 378 -16.03 -4.72 -0.38
N ASP A 379 -15.23 -4.64 0.67
CA ASP A 379 -14.09 -3.74 0.73
C ASP A 379 -12.93 -4.37 -0.04
N LEU A 380 -12.41 -3.62 -0.99
CA LEU A 380 -11.34 -4.01 -1.90
C LEU A 380 -10.07 -3.18 -1.68
N SER A 381 -10.05 -2.37 -0.61
CA SER A 381 -9.02 -1.35 -0.38
C SER A 381 -7.61 -1.92 -0.18
N ASP A 382 -7.47 -3.15 0.31
CA ASP A 382 -6.17 -3.80 0.52
C ASP A 382 -5.79 -4.77 -0.62
N GLY A 383 -6.58 -4.79 -1.71
CA GLY A 383 -6.43 -5.73 -2.81
C GLY A 383 -6.97 -7.14 -2.52
N THR A 384 -7.46 -7.40 -1.30
CA THR A 384 -8.12 -8.66 -0.92
C THR A 384 -9.60 -8.38 -0.64
N PRO A 385 -10.52 -9.04 -1.36
CA PRO A 385 -11.95 -8.90 -1.08
C PRO A 385 -12.32 -9.26 0.37
N THR A 386 -12.53 -8.24 1.20
CA THR A 386 -12.99 -8.40 2.58
C THR A 386 -14.43 -7.94 2.70
N THR A 387 -15.16 -8.53 3.63
CA THR A 387 -16.53 -8.11 3.94
C THR A 387 -16.54 -7.59 5.37
N LEU A 388 -17.14 -6.42 5.57
CA LEU A 388 -17.38 -5.91 6.92
C LEU A 388 -18.53 -6.70 7.53
N MET A 389 -18.25 -7.91 8.02
CA MET A 389 -19.19 -8.60 8.89
C MET A 389 -19.12 -7.93 10.26
N TYR A 390 -19.99 -6.95 10.49
CA TYR A 390 -20.35 -6.53 11.84
C TYR A 390 -21.01 -7.74 12.52
N VAL A 391 -20.25 -8.44 13.36
CA VAL A 391 -20.76 -9.52 14.23
C VAL A 391 -21.45 -8.94 15.44
#